data_AF-A0A7J9Q761-F1
#
_entry.id   AF-A0A7J9Q761-F1
#
_cell.length_a   1.000
_cell.length_b   1.000
_cell.length_c   1.000
_cell.angle_alpha   90.00
_cell.angle_beta   90.00
_cell.angle_gamma   90.00
#
_symmetry.space_group_name_H-M   'P 1'
#
loop_
_entity.id
_entity.type
_entity.pdbx_description
1 polymer ?
#
loop_
_entity_poly.entity_id
_entity_poly.type
_entity_poly.pdbx_seq_one_letter_code
_entity_poly.pdbx_strand_id
1 'polypeptide(L)'
;GMVGVLGLYIFGVKSPLVWGIILLIACMIPFVGSPVVWFPLGVLKLIEGLTTNSTSVALSGAGLLIYGFIVISSIDNLIKPKIIGDIARIHPTIILIGVLGGLLMFGVIGIVVGPLILSLFLTFVEIYKIEII
;
A
#
# COMPACT_ATOMS: atom_id res chain seq x y z
N GLY A 1 9.11 0.72 2.26
CA GLY A 1 10.56 0.98 2.14
C GLY A 1 11.35 0.04 3.05
N MET A 2 12.01 0.55 4.10
CA MET A 2 12.94 -0.21 4.95
C MET A 2 12.36 -1.51 5.53
N VAL A 3 11.12 -1.49 6.01
CA VAL A 3 10.44 -2.68 6.54
C VAL A 3 10.28 -3.78 5.49
N GLY A 4 10.00 -3.40 4.23
CA GLY A 4 9.94 -4.34 3.12
C GLY A 4 11.30 -4.94 2.78
N VAL A 5 12.38 -4.15 2.81
CA VAL A 5 13.75 -4.65 2.59
C VAL A 5 14.15 -5.66 3.67
N LEU A 6 13.81 -5.38 4.94
CA LEU A 6 14.04 -6.30 6.05
C LEU A 6 13.27 -7.61 5.86
N GLY A 7 12.00 -7.54 5.44
CA GLY A 7 11.24 -8.74 5.09
C GLY A 7 11.92 -9.56 3.99
N LEU A 8 12.31 -8.91 2.88
CA LEU A 8 12.99 -9.58 1.77
C LEU A 8 14.32 -10.22 2.20
N TYR A 9 15.05 -9.59 3.12
CA TYR A 9 16.30 -10.09 3.68
C TYR A 9 16.07 -11.30 4.59
N ILE A 10 15.14 -11.20 5.55
CA ILE A 10 14.81 -12.28 6.50
C ILE A 10 14.31 -13.52 5.77
N PHE A 11 13.45 -13.32 4.77
CA PHE A 11 12.94 -14.41 3.94
C PHE A 11 13.87 -14.79 2.81
N GLY A 12 15.13 -14.33 2.79
CA GLY A 12 16.19 -14.81 1.90
C GLY A 12 15.90 -14.67 0.40
N VAL A 13 15.24 -13.59 -0.03
CA VAL A 13 15.04 -13.31 -1.46
C VAL A 13 16.38 -12.98 -2.10
N LYS A 14 16.62 -13.45 -3.34
CA LYS A 14 17.83 -13.09 -4.09
C LYS A 14 17.90 -11.58 -4.29
N SER A 15 19.05 -10.96 -3.95
CA SER A 15 19.30 -9.52 -4.11
C SER A 15 18.25 -8.62 -3.42
N PRO A 16 18.10 -8.71 -2.09
CA PRO A 16 17.05 -8.01 -1.35
C PRO A 16 17.18 -6.48 -1.42
N LEU A 17 18.39 -5.95 -1.60
CA LEU A 17 18.64 -4.52 -1.82
C LEU A 17 18.03 -4.02 -3.13
N VAL A 18 18.19 -4.76 -4.23
CA VAL A 18 17.66 -4.38 -5.56
C VAL A 18 16.14 -4.34 -5.52
N TRP A 19 15.52 -5.42 -5.06
CA TRP A 19 14.08 -5.49 -4.87
C TRP A 19 13.57 -4.49 -3.83
N GLY A 20 14.40 -4.19 -2.82
CA GLY A 20 14.12 -3.17 -1.83
C GLY A 20 14.00 -1.77 -2.40
N ILE A 21 14.88 -1.39 -3.33
CA ILE A 21 14.81 -0.11 -4.05
C ILE A 21 13.56 -0.06 -4.93
N ILE A 22 13.27 -1.14 -5.66
CA ILE A 22 12.05 -1.24 -6.48
C ILE A 22 10.80 -1.11 -5.61
N LEU A 23 10.78 -1.79 -4.45
CA LEU A 23 9.69 -1.70 -3.47
C LEU A 23 9.57 -0.29 -2.87
N LEU A 24 10.67 0.43 -2.73
CA LEU A 24 10.68 1.81 -2.26
C LEU A 24 9.99 2.74 -3.27
N ILE A 25 10.29 2.59 -4.55
CA ILE A 25 9.62 3.33 -5.63
C ILE A 25 8.16 2.91 -5.72
N ALA A 26 7.88 1.61 -5.71
CA ALA A 26 6.53 1.09 -5.89
C ALA A 26 5.61 1.49 -4.72
N CYS A 27 6.09 1.54 -3.47
CA CYS A 27 5.28 1.93 -2.31
C CYS A 27 4.83 3.40 -2.31
N MET A 28 5.22 4.21 -3.30
CA MET A 28 4.61 5.51 -3.57
C MET A 28 3.16 5.40 -4.04
N ILE A 29 2.78 4.27 -4.65
CA ILE A 29 1.40 3.98 -5.03
C ILE A 29 0.76 3.17 -3.89
N PRO A 30 -0.17 3.75 -3.12
CA PRO A 30 -0.85 3.03 -2.04
C PRO A 30 -1.73 1.90 -2.61
N PHE A 31 -1.99 0.89 -1.80
CA PHE A 31 -2.78 -0.32 -2.10
C PHE A 31 -2.20 -1.27 -3.16
N VAL A 32 -1.62 -0.74 -4.23
CA VAL A 32 -1.19 -1.55 -5.39
C VAL A 32 0.31 -1.69 -5.46
N GLY A 33 1.06 -0.63 -5.17
CA GLY A 33 2.49 -0.60 -5.50
C GLY A 33 3.33 -1.58 -4.69
N SER A 34 3.12 -1.65 -3.38
CA SER A 34 3.89 -2.56 -2.51
C SER A 34 3.61 -4.05 -2.82
N PRO A 35 2.33 -4.50 -2.94
CA PRO A 35 2.00 -5.87 -3.35
C PRO A 35 2.57 -6.32 -4.68
N VAL A 36 2.68 -5.42 -5.68
CA VAL A 36 3.25 -5.75 -7.00
C VAL A 36 4.69 -6.27 -6.89
N VAL A 37 5.43 -5.93 -5.84
CA VAL A 37 6.81 -6.38 -5.65
C VAL A 37 6.89 -7.62 -4.78
N TRP A 38 6.34 -7.60 -3.56
CA TRP A 38 6.53 -8.72 -2.64
C TRP A 38 5.70 -9.96 -3.01
N PHE A 39 4.55 -9.80 -3.65
CA PHE A 39 3.65 -10.90 -3.97
C PHE A 39 4.25 -11.84 -5.03
N PRO A 40 4.72 -11.36 -6.21
CA PRO A 40 5.37 -12.23 -7.18
C PRO A 40 6.64 -12.88 -6.62
N LEU A 41 7.42 -12.16 -5.82
CA LEU A 41 8.63 -12.72 -5.20
C LEU A 41 8.31 -13.84 -4.21
N GLY A 42 7.29 -13.67 -3.37
CA GLY A 42 6.83 -14.70 -2.46
C GLY A 42 6.31 -15.93 -3.20
N VAL A 43 5.51 -15.74 -4.26
CA VAL A 43 4.98 -16.83 -5.09
C VAL A 43 6.09 -17.57 -5.81
N LEU A 44 7.01 -16.86 -6.49
CA LEU A 44 8.15 -17.48 -7.17
C LEU A 44 8.98 -18.31 -6.21
N LYS A 45 9.25 -17.79 -5.01
CA LYS A 45 10.02 -18.51 -4.01
C LYS A 45 9.30 -19.74 -3.45
N LEU A 46 7.97 -19.67 -3.36
CA LEU A 46 7.14 -20.81 -2.97
C LEU A 46 7.17 -21.90 -4.04
N ILE A 47 7.08 -21.53 -5.32
CA ILE A 47 7.21 -22.45 -6.47
C ILE A 47 8.62 -23.07 -6.49
N GLU A 48 9.69 -22.29 -6.34
CA GLU A 48 11.07 -22.80 -6.27
C GLU A 48 11.23 -23.86 -5.15
N GLY A 49 10.63 -23.60 -3.99
CA GLY A 49 10.67 -24.54 -2.86
C GLY A 49 9.93 -25.85 -3.13
N LEU A 50 8.78 -25.79 -3.80
CA LEU A 50 8.01 -26.97 -4.22
C LEU A 50 8.73 -27.79 -5.30
N THR A 51 9.33 -27.13 -6.30
CA THR A 51 10.06 -27.82 -7.38
C THR A 51 11.35 -28.48 -6.88
N THR A 52 12.03 -27.86 -5.91
CA THR A 52 13.31 -28.35 -5.38
C THR A 52 13.14 -29.33 -4.20
N ASN A 53 11.90 -29.67 -3.81
CA ASN A 53 11.57 -30.43 -2.58
C ASN A 53 12.24 -29.87 -1.31
N SER A 54 12.52 -28.56 -1.30
CA SER A 54 13.19 -27.90 -0.18
C SER A 54 12.17 -27.17 0.68
N THR A 55 11.76 -27.83 1.76
CA THR A 55 10.74 -27.35 2.70
C THR A 55 11.09 -25.97 3.29
N SER A 56 12.39 -25.69 3.49
CA SER A 56 12.90 -24.41 4.00
C SER A 56 12.65 -23.23 3.05
N VAL A 57 12.78 -23.47 1.74
CA VAL A 57 12.58 -22.45 0.71
C VAL A 57 11.10 -22.16 0.54
N ALA A 58 10.26 -23.20 0.54
CA ALA A 58 8.81 -23.05 0.49
C ALA A 58 8.26 -22.30 1.71
N LEU A 59 8.76 -22.60 2.92
CA LEU A 59 8.39 -21.88 4.15
C LEU A 59 8.77 -20.40 4.07
N SER A 60 9.93 -20.09 3.49
CA SER A 60 10.40 -18.72 3.31
C SER A 60 9.50 -17.94 2.34
N GLY A 61 9.04 -18.58 1.25
CA GLY A 61 8.07 -17.98 0.31
C GLY A 61 6.72 -17.71 0.98
N ALA A 62 6.16 -18.70 1.68
CA ALA A 62 4.90 -18.53 2.41
C ALA A 62 5.01 -17.47 3.52
N GLY A 63 6.12 -17.46 4.25
CA GLY A 63 6.41 -16.46 5.28
C GLY A 63 6.51 -15.05 4.71
N LEU A 64 7.14 -14.88 3.54
CA LEU A 64 7.19 -13.59 2.86
C LEU A 64 5.80 -13.12 2.43
N LEU A 65 4.94 -14.00 1.93
CA LEU A 65 3.57 -13.66 1.57
C LEU A 65 2.75 -13.22 2.79
N ILE A 66 2.86 -13.95 3.90
CA ILE A 66 2.19 -13.61 5.16
C ILE A 66 2.71 -12.28 5.70
N TYR A 67 4.03 -12.08 5.70
CA TYR A 67 4.65 -10.84 6.15
C TYR A 67 4.27 -9.66 5.26
N GLY A 68 4.26 -9.84 3.95
CA GLY A 68 3.85 -8.82 2.98
C GLY A 68 2.39 -8.42 3.17
N PHE A 69 1.52 -9.40 3.39
CA PHE A 69 0.10 -9.16 3.61
C PHE A 69 -0.20 -8.50 4.96
N ILE A 70 0.42 -8.96 6.04
CA ILE A 70 0.12 -8.46 7.40
C ILE A 70 0.91 -7.20 7.70
N VAL A 71 2.23 -7.23 7.53
CA VAL A 71 3.11 -6.16 8.01
C VAL A 71 3.22 -5.06 6.97
N ILE A 72 3.62 -5.41 5.74
CA ILE A 72 3.88 -4.41 4.70
C ILE A 72 2.57 -3.70 4.30
N SER A 73 1.50 -4.47 4.03
CA SER A 73 0.19 -3.91 3.66
C SER A 73 -0.39 -3.03 4.77
N SER A 74 -0.31 -3.45 6.04
CA SER A 74 -0.86 -2.62 7.14
C SER A 74 -0.12 -1.29 7.27
N ILE A 75 1.21 -1.29 7.11
CA ILE A 75 1.99 -0.06 7.17
C ILE A 75 1.66 0.86 6.00
N ASP A 76 1.62 0.32 4.79
CA ASP A 76 1.41 1.12 3.59
C ASP A 76 -0.05 1.58 3.40
N ASN A 77 -1.03 0.79 3.86
CA ASN A 77 -2.45 0.99 3.55
C ASN A 77 -3.33 1.41 4.74
N LEU A 78 -2.88 1.23 5.98
CA LEU A 78 -3.62 1.67 7.17
C LEU A 78 -2.88 2.79 7.89
N ILE A 79 -1.62 2.55 8.25
CA ILE A 79 -0.86 3.46 9.11
C ILE A 79 -0.54 4.76 8.37
N LYS A 80 -0.01 4.70 7.14
CA LYS A 80 0.29 5.90 6.34
C LYS A 80 -0.97 6.75 6.08
N PRO A 81 -2.09 6.22 5.54
CA PRO A 81 -3.29 7.02 5.31
C PRO A 81 -3.92 7.54 6.60
N LYS A 82 -3.88 6.78 7.71
CA LYS A 82 -4.41 7.24 9.00
C LYS A 82 -3.61 8.41 9.55
N ILE A 83 -2.28 8.34 9.53
CA ILE A 83 -1.42 9.44 9.96
C ILE A 83 -1.66 10.67 9.08
N ILE A 84 -1.80 10.50 7.76
CA ILE A 84 -2.08 11.61 6.84
C ILE A 84 -3.50 12.17 7.07
N GLY A 85 -4.49 11.30 7.31
CA GLY A 85 -5.89 11.66 7.53
C GLY A 85 -6.14 12.39 8.85
N ASP A 86 -5.43 12.02 9.91
CA ASP A 86 -5.49 12.70 11.22
C ASP A 86 -4.98 14.15 11.11
N ILE A 87 -4.03 14.42 10.21
CA ILE A 87 -3.54 15.78 9.93
C ILE A 87 -4.60 16.60 9.17
N ALA A 88 -5.44 15.96 8.36
CA ALA A 88 -6.41 16.65 7.50
C ALA A 88 -7.73 17.05 8.18
N ARG A 89 -8.02 16.57 9.41
CA ARG A 89 -9.24 16.90 10.19
C ARG A 89 -10.58 16.75 9.44
N ILE A 90 -10.65 15.89 8.41
CA ILE A 90 -11.87 15.69 7.62
C ILE A 90 -12.71 14.60 8.29
N HIS A 91 -14.00 14.87 8.53
CA HIS A 91 -14.91 13.92 9.16
C HIS A 91 -14.95 12.59 8.37
N PRO A 92 -14.79 11.42 9.01
CA PRO A 92 -14.76 10.10 8.35
C PRO A 92 -15.90 9.83 7.36
N THR A 93 -17.10 10.34 7.64
CA THR A 93 -18.29 10.21 6.77
C THR A 93 -18.07 10.86 5.40
N ILE A 94 -17.38 12.00 5.37
CA ILE A 94 -17.08 12.74 4.14
C ILE A 94 -16.08 11.94 3.30
N ILE A 95 -15.04 11.39 3.94
CA ILE A 95 -14.08 10.50 3.28
C ILE A 95 -14.78 9.26 2.71
N LEU A 96 -15.72 8.65 3.46
CA LEU A 96 -16.50 7.51 3.00
C LEU A 96 -17.30 7.84 1.73
N ILE A 97 -17.94 9.01 1.69
CA ILE A 97 -18.66 9.51 0.51
C ILE A 97 -17.69 9.70 -0.67
N GLY A 98 -16.50 10.25 -0.41
CA GLY A 98 -15.44 10.38 -1.43
C GLY A 98 -14.99 9.04 -1.99
N VAL A 99 -14.77 8.04 -1.14
CA VAL A 99 -14.38 6.68 -1.55
C VAL A 99 -15.50 6.00 -2.34
N LEU A 100 -16.75 6.04 -1.87
CA LEU A 100 -17.88 5.41 -2.54
C LEU A 100 -18.20 6.09 -3.87
N GLY A 101 -18.24 7.42 -3.90
CA GLY A 101 -18.46 8.18 -5.13
C GLY A 101 -17.33 7.97 -6.13
N GLY A 102 -16.08 7.99 -5.66
CA GLY A 102 -14.91 7.68 -6.48
C GLY A 102 -14.98 6.27 -7.05
N LEU A 103 -15.30 5.27 -6.23
CA LEU A 103 -15.44 3.87 -6.65
C LEU A 103 -16.49 3.70 -7.76
N LEU A 104 -17.63 4.38 -7.64
CA LEU A 104 -18.70 4.32 -8.65
C LEU A 104 -18.29 5.00 -9.97
N MET A 105 -17.52 6.09 -9.92
CA MET A 105 -17.14 6.85 -11.11
C MET A 105 -15.88 6.32 -11.82
N PHE A 106 -14.86 5.90 -11.05
CA PHE A 106 -13.53 5.57 -11.56
C PHE A 106 -13.11 4.12 -11.25
N GLY A 107 -14.01 3.29 -10.72
CA GLY A 107 -13.72 1.92 -10.32
C GLY A 107 -12.70 1.86 -9.17
N VAL A 108 -11.86 0.83 -9.14
CA VAL A 108 -10.89 0.59 -8.03
C VAL A 108 -9.95 1.80 -7.81
N ILE A 109 -9.54 2.48 -8.88
CA ILE A 109 -8.69 3.68 -8.81
C ILE A 109 -9.40 4.83 -8.05
N GLY A 110 -10.73 4.86 -8.14
CA GLY A 110 -11.59 5.82 -7.47
C GLY A 110 -11.52 5.81 -5.95
N ILE A 111 -11.07 4.71 -5.33
CA ILE A 111 -10.85 4.65 -3.88
C ILE A 111 -9.79 5.66 -3.43
N VAL A 112 -8.78 5.93 -4.27
CA VAL A 112 -7.72 6.90 -3.99
C VAL A 112 -8.09 8.27 -4.53
N VAL A 113 -8.61 8.33 -5.76
CA VAL A 113 -8.90 9.59 -6.46
C VAL A 113 -10.10 10.32 -5.83
N GLY A 114 -11.10 9.60 -5.33
CA GLY A 114 -12.31 10.19 -4.75
C GLY A 114 -12.06 11.09 -3.54
N PRO A 115 -11.37 10.62 -2.49
CA PRO A 115 -10.99 11.45 -1.35
C PRO A 115 -10.08 12.64 -1.72
N LEU A 116 -9.21 12.49 -2.72
CA LEU A 116 -8.33 13.57 -3.21
C LEU A 116 -9.14 14.71 -3.85
N ILE A 117 -10.10 14.38 -4.72
CA ILE A 117 -10.97 15.38 -5.33
C ILE A 117 -11.83 16.07 -4.26
N LEU A 118 -12.33 15.29 -3.31
CA LEU A 118 -13.16 15.81 -2.23
C LEU A 118 -12.38 16.73 -1.28
N SER A 119 -11.13 16.40 -0.95
CA SER A 119 -10.28 17.27 -0.12
C SER A 119 -10.00 18.58 -0.85
N LEU A 120 -9.64 18.53 -2.13
CA LEU A 120 -9.46 19.73 -2.97
C LEU A 120 -10.70 20.61 -2.97
N PHE A 121 -11.87 20.02 -3.19
CA PHE A 121 -13.14 20.75 -3.18
C PHE A 121 -13.40 21.44 -1.84
N LEU A 122 -13.24 20.72 -0.72
CA LEU A 122 -13.42 21.28 0.62
C LEU A 122 -12.43 22.41 0.90
N THR A 123 -11.16 22.23 0.51
CA THR A 123 -10.13 23.27 0.65
C THR A 123 -10.48 24.50 -0.17
N PHE A 124 -10.97 24.35 -1.40
CA PHE A 124 -11.46 25.50 -2.19
C PHE A 124 -12.61 26.24 -1.49
N VAL A 125 -13.58 25.50 -0.94
CA VAL A 125 -14.70 26.09 -0.20
C VAL A 125 -14.22 26.80 1.06
N GLU A 126 -13.22 26.25 1.77
CA GLU A 126 -12.65 26.84 2.97
C GLU A 126 -11.90 28.15 2.66
N ILE A 127 -11.08 28.17 1.61
CA ILE A 127 -10.41 29.38 1.13
C ILE A 127 -11.44 30.44 0.74
N TYR A 128 -12.49 30.08 0.01
CA TYR A 128 -13.55 31.00 -0.40
C TYR A 128 -14.28 31.62 0.80
N LYS A 129 -14.53 30.82 1.85
CA LYS A 129 -15.14 31.33 3.09
C LYS A 129 -14.23 32.31 3.83
N ILE A 130 -12.92 32.07 3.86
CA ILE A 130 -11.96 32.96 4.52
C ILE A 130 -11.85 34.31 3.80
N GLU A 131 -11.95 34.31 2.46
CA GLU A 131 -11.78 35.53 1.65
C GLU A 131 -13.04 36.42 1.66
N ILE A 132 -14.24 35.83 1.75
CA ILE A 132 -15.51 36.53 1.49
C ILE A 132 -16.37 36.74 2.74
N ILE A 133 -16.20 35.95 3.80
CA ILE A 133 -16.97 36.04 5.06
C ILE A 133 -16.07 36.58 6.17
#